data_AF-A0A1M2V3U8-F1
#
_entry.id   AF-A0A1M2V3U8-F1
#
_cell.length_a   1.000
_cell.length_b   1.000
_cell.length_c   1.000
_cell.angle_alpha   90.00
_cell.angle_beta   90.00
_cell.angle_gamma   90.00
#
_symmetry.space_group_name_H-M   'P 1'
#
loop_
_entity.id
_entity.type
_entity.pdbx_description
1 polymer ?
#
loop_
_entity_poly.entity_id
_entity_poly.type
_entity_poly.pdbx_seq_one_letter_code
_entity_poly.pdbx_strand_id
1 'polypeptide(L)'
;MVAPNRKTAQPGPSRSAYLKSRHASHASVPPPSPRPKLTSDDVNKLAAQMRASFKWDSDPKDFQLAAVKAQLEGVDMIVQAPTGSGKTALAAGPHLWPGNEKKFTLMVCPLLSLEEEMVG
;
A
#
# COMPACT_ATOMS: atom_id res chain seq x y z
N MET A 1 43.50 -30.59 -41.00
CA MET A 1 42.04 -30.67 -40.74
C MET A 1 41.85 -31.11 -39.30
N VAL A 2 41.26 -30.28 -38.44
CA VAL A 2 40.95 -30.59 -37.03
C VAL A 2 39.44 -30.47 -36.85
N ALA A 3 38.78 -31.55 -36.41
CA ALA A 3 37.34 -31.59 -36.17
C ALA A 3 36.96 -30.86 -34.87
N PRO A 4 35.82 -30.16 -34.80
CA PRO A 4 35.41 -29.44 -33.59
C PRO A 4 34.86 -30.38 -32.51
N ASN A 5 35.33 -30.13 -31.28
CA ASN A 5 34.99 -30.84 -30.05
C ASN A 5 33.55 -30.51 -29.61
N ARG A 6 32.65 -31.51 -29.58
CA ARG A 6 31.28 -31.36 -29.05
C ARG A 6 31.33 -31.24 -27.53
N LYS A 7 31.16 -30.03 -27.00
CA LYS A 7 30.83 -29.83 -25.59
C LYS A 7 29.48 -30.50 -25.29
N THR A 8 29.51 -31.51 -24.43
CA THR A 8 28.31 -32.14 -23.88
C THR A 8 27.60 -31.14 -22.96
N ALA A 9 26.38 -30.76 -23.31
CA ALA A 9 25.53 -29.97 -22.43
C ALA A 9 25.13 -30.84 -21.23
N GLN A 10 25.38 -30.37 -20.00
CA GLN A 10 24.88 -31.05 -18.80
C GLN A 10 23.35 -30.91 -18.73
N PRO A 11 22.62 -31.97 -18.37
CA PRO A 11 21.18 -31.88 -18.18
C PRO A 11 20.88 -30.95 -16.99
N GLY A 12 20.01 -29.97 -17.22
CA GLY A 12 19.50 -29.10 -16.17
C GLY A 12 18.82 -29.90 -15.04
N PRO A 13 18.70 -29.33 -13.84
CA PRO A 13 18.12 -30.03 -12.69
C PRO A 13 16.71 -30.54 -13.01
N SER A 14 16.43 -31.77 -12.57
CA SER A 14 15.12 -32.39 -12.72
C SER A 14 14.00 -31.50 -12.19
N ARG A 15 12.84 -31.51 -12.87
CA ARG A 15 11.62 -30.80 -12.45
C ARG A 15 11.24 -31.09 -11.00
N SER A 16 11.58 -32.28 -10.49
CA SER A 16 11.40 -32.67 -9.08
C SER A 16 12.30 -31.89 -8.11
N ALA A 17 13.54 -31.58 -8.50
CA ALA A 17 14.45 -30.74 -7.72
C ALA A 17 13.98 -29.28 -7.69
N TYR A 18 13.43 -28.78 -8.80
CA TYR A 18 12.85 -27.43 -8.88
C TYR A 18 11.60 -27.28 -8.00
N LEU A 19 10.75 -28.31 -7.94
CA LEU A 19 9.55 -28.33 -7.09
C LEU A 19 9.89 -28.47 -5.60
N LYS A 20 10.89 -29.30 -5.24
CA LYS A 20 11.34 -29.44 -3.84
C LYS A 20 11.94 -28.14 -3.29
N SER A 21 12.60 -27.35 -4.13
CA SER A 21 13.13 -26.02 -3.76
C SER A 21 12.04 -25.04 -3.32
N ARG A 22 10.85 -25.07 -3.93
CA ARG A 22 9.74 -24.16 -3.57
C ARG A 22 9.08 -24.49 -2.24
N HIS A 23 9.13 -25.75 -1.81
CA HIS A 23 8.51 -26.16 -0.54
C HIS A 23 9.42 -25.94 0.68
N ALA A 24 10.73 -25.71 0.48
CA ALA A 24 11.70 -25.68 1.57
C ALA A 24 11.90 -24.30 2.23
N SER A 25 11.15 -23.25 1.86
CA SER A 25 11.34 -21.93 2.46
C SER A 25 10.07 -21.05 2.51
N HIS A 26 8.92 -21.62 2.82
CA HIS A 26 7.88 -20.81 3.48
C HIS A 26 8.17 -20.81 4.97
N ALA A 27 9.14 -19.97 5.39
CA ALA A 27 9.12 -19.47 6.76
C ALA A 27 7.69 -18.94 7.01
N SER A 28 7.03 -19.45 8.04
CA SER A 28 5.69 -19.01 8.41
C SER A 28 5.73 -17.51 8.63
N VAL A 29 5.10 -16.74 7.74
CA VAL A 29 4.96 -15.30 7.92
C VAL A 29 4.22 -15.12 9.25
N PRO A 30 4.80 -14.42 10.25
CA PRO A 30 4.12 -14.19 11.50
C PRO A 30 2.79 -13.48 11.22
N PRO A 31 1.74 -13.75 12.01
CA PRO A 31 0.46 -13.09 11.82
C PRO A 31 0.67 -11.57 11.89
N PRO A 32 -0.05 -10.80 11.04
CA PRO A 32 0.06 -9.35 11.07
C PRO A 32 -0.30 -8.84 12.46
N SER A 33 0.44 -7.82 12.92
CA SER A 33 0.13 -7.17 14.18
C SER A 33 -1.30 -6.61 14.16
N PRO A 34 -2.01 -6.61 15.30
CA PRO A 34 -3.33 -6.00 15.38
C PRO A 34 -3.30 -4.55 14.90
N ARG A 35 -4.31 -4.16 14.13
CA ARG A 35 -4.50 -2.77 13.72
C ARG A 35 -4.81 -1.92 14.96
N PRO A 36 -4.31 -0.67 15.04
CA PRO A 36 -4.62 0.22 16.16
C PRO A 36 -6.11 0.57 16.16
N LYS A 37 -6.63 0.95 17.34
CA LYS A 37 -7.90 1.67 17.47
C LYS A 37 -7.57 3.10 17.89
N LEU A 38 -7.93 4.08 17.07
CA LEU A 38 -7.56 5.47 17.30
C LEU A 38 -8.52 6.10 18.32
N THR A 39 -7.94 6.72 19.34
CA THR A 39 -8.65 7.56 20.31
C THR A 39 -9.07 8.89 19.70
N SER A 40 -9.87 9.69 20.41
CA SER A 40 -10.22 11.05 19.95
C SER A 40 -8.99 11.93 19.79
N ASP A 41 -8.01 11.82 20.70
CA ASP A 41 -6.77 12.59 20.63
C ASP A 41 -5.90 12.18 19.44
N ASP A 42 -5.88 10.90 19.12
CA ASP A 42 -5.21 10.37 17.92
C ASP A 42 -5.84 10.94 16.64
N VAL A 43 -7.17 10.99 16.59
CA VAL A 43 -7.93 11.56 15.47
C VAL A 43 -7.66 13.06 15.34
N ASN A 44 -7.58 13.81 16.44
CA ASN A 44 -7.25 15.23 16.44
C ASN A 44 -5.82 15.49 15.94
N LYS A 45 -4.85 14.67 16.36
CA LYS A 45 -3.47 14.74 15.87
C LYS A 45 -3.40 14.44 14.37
N LEU A 46 -4.12 13.41 13.92
CA LEU A 46 -4.23 13.08 12.50
C LEU A 46 -4.83 14.23 11.69
N ALA A 47 -5.89 14.87 12.18
CA ALA A 47 -6.50 16.02 11.52
C ALA A 47 -5.50 17.19 11.36
N ALA A 48 -4.75 17.50 12.42
CA ALA A 48 -3.71 18.52 12.39
C ALA A 48 -2.57 18.17 11.40
N GLN A 49 -2.15 16.92 11.36
CA GLN A 49 -1.15 16.43 10.40
C GLN A 49 -1.64 16.56 8.96
N MET A 50 -2.86 16.10 8.67
CA MET A 50 -3.47 16.22 7.33
C MET A 50 -3.54 17.67 6.89
N ARG A 51 -4.02 18.57 7.76
CA ARG A 51 -4.09 20.01 7.46
C ARG A 51 -2.71 20.58 7.12
N ALA A 52 -1.71 20.29 7.95
CA ALA A 52 -0.35 20.80 7.75
C ALA A 52 0.30 20.22 6.48
N SER A 53 0.23 18.91 6.28
CA SER A 53 0.84 18.21 5.13
C SER A 53 0.19 18.58 3.81
N PHE A 54 -1.14 18.77 3.78
CA PHE A 54 -1.87 19.13 2.57
C PHE A 54 -2.05 20.64 2.38
N LYS A 55 -1.47 21.46 3.28
CA LYS A 55 -1.53 22.93 3.25
C LYS A 55 -2.97 23.46 3.14
N TRP A 56 -3.88 22.85 3.90
CA TRP A 56 -5.28 23.28 3.93
C TRP A 56 -5.49 24.44 4.90
N ASP A 57 -6.30 25.41 4.49
CA ASP A 57 -6.67 26.55 5.34
C ASP A 57 -7.60 26.15 6.49
N SER A 58 -8.35 25.07 6.31
CA SER A 58 -9.27 24.48 7.29
C SER A 58 -8.88 23.04 7.63
N ASP A 59 -9.50 22.51 8.68
CA ASP A 59 -9.35 21.11 9.04
C ASP A 59 -9.95 20.19 7.96
N PRO A 60 -9.54 18.91 7.90
CA PRO A 60 -10.13 17.91 7.03
C PRO A 60 -11.64 17.82 7.21
N LYS A 61 -12.37 17.55 6.13
CA LYS A 61 -13.80 17.26 6.22
C LYS A 61 -14.01 15.93 6.97
N ASP A 62 -15.14 15.82 7.68
CA ASP A 62 -15.45 14.64 8.49
C ASP A 62 -15.30 13.32 7.74
N PHE A 63 -15.77 13.24 6.48
CA PHE A 63 -15.67 12.03 5.68
C PHE A 63 -14.22 11.68 5.31
N GLN A 64 -13.34 12.67 5.15
CA GLN A 64 -11.92 12.44 4.87
C GLN A 64 -11.25 11.85 6.09
N LEU A 65 -11.49 12.44 7.26
CA LEU A 65 -10.91 11.98 8.53
C LEU A 65 -11.44 10.60 8.92
N ALA A 66 -12.75 10.36 8.78
CA ALA A 66 -13.38 9.07 9.06
C ALA A 66 -12.83 7.96 8.14
N ALA A 67 -12.65 8.24 6.86
CA ALA A 67 -12.11 7.27 5.90
C ALA A 67 -10.63 6.97 6.11
N VAL A 68 -9.82 7.96 6.46
CA VAL A 68 -8.41 7.73 6.83
C VAL A 68 -8.32 6.91 8.12
N LYS A 69 -9.13 7.25 9.14
CA LYS A 69 -9.23 6.46 10.37
C LYS A 69 -9.60 5.01 10.07
N ALA A 70 -10.64 4.77 9.26
CA ALA A 70 -11.07 3.42 8.91
C ALA A 70 -9.94 2.59 8.28
N GLN A 71 -9.16 3.18 7.37
CA GLN A 71 -8.00 2.52 6.77
C GLN A 71 -6.90 2.16 7.79
N LEU A 72 -6.64 3.05 8.76
CA LEU A 72 -5.66 2.81 9.83
C LEU A 72 -6.11 1.68 10.76
N GLU A 73 -7.40 1.65 11.09
CA GLU A 73 -8.03 0.62 11.94
C GLU A 73 -8.28 -0.70 11.18
N GLY A 74 -8.09 -0.72 9.86
CA GLY A 74 -8.32 -1.90 9.02
C GLY A 74 -9.81 -2.20 8.83
N VAL A 75 -10.64 -1.17 8.77
CA VAL A 75 -12.07 -1.23 8.54
C VAL A 75 -12.39 -0.77 7.12
N ASP A 76 -13.15 -1.58 6.39
CA ASP A 76 -13.64 -1.23 5.05
C ASP A 76 -14.70 -0.14 5.13
N MET A 77 -14.65 0.82 4.22
CA MET A 77 -15.59 1.96 4.18
C MET A 77 -15.94 2.32 2.73
N ILE A 78 -17.23 2.62 2.51
CA ILE A 78 -17.72 3.24 1.28
C ILE A 78 -17.92 4.73 1.54
N VAL A 79 -17.29 5.58 0.72
CA VAL A 79 -17.40 7.03 0.82
C VAL A 79 -18.15 7.59 -0.38
N GLN A 80 -19.27 8.25 -0.13
CA GLN A 80 -20.01 8.99 -1.14
C GLN A 80 -19.76 10.49 -0.95
N ALA A 81 -19.07 11.11 -1.91
CA ALA A 81 -18.82 12.56 -1.91
C ALA A 81 -18.71 13.09 -3.36
N PRO A 82 -19.15 14.33 -3.62
CA PRO A 82 -19.14 14.90 -4.96
C PRO A 82 -17.72 15.01 -5.55
N THR A 83 -17.62 15.20 -6.86
CA THR A 83 -16.34 15.53 -7.52
C THR A 83 -15.76 16.83 -6.94
N GLY A 84 -14.43 16.98 -6.97
CA GLY A 84 -13.75 18.12 -6.36
C GLY A 84 -13.78 18.17 -4.82
N SER A 85 -14.42 17.21 -4.14
CA SER A 85 -14.54 17.24 -2.67
C SER A 85 -13.23 16.94 -1.92
N GLY A 86 -12.18 16.50 -2.63
CA GLY A 86 -10.90 16.09 -2.06
C GLY A 86 -10.81 14.60 -1.71
N LYS A 87 -11.48 13.72 -2.46
CA LYS A 87 -11.44 12.26 -2.24
C LYS A 87 -10.04 11.65 -2.36
N THR A 88 -9.17 12.23 -3.18
CA THR A 88 -7.78 11.77 -3.35
C THR A 88 -6.98 11.78 -2.04
N ALA A 89 -7.30 12.71 -1.13
CA ALA A 89 -6.64 12.79 0.17
C ALA A 89 -6.83 11.53 1.04
N LEU A 90 -7.83 10.69 0.74
CA LEU A 90 -8.06 9.42 1.43
C LEU A 90 -6.95 8.41 1.15
N ALA A 91 -6.33 8.44 -0.04
CA ALA A 91 -5.23 7.55 -0.37
C ALA A 91 -3.90 7.98 0.28
N ALA A 92 -3.68 9.30 0.39
CA ALA A 92 -2.47 9.86 0.98
C ALA A 92 -2.51 9.90 2.52
N GLY A 93 -3.68 10.16 3.10
CA GLY A 93 -3.86 10.37 4.54
C GLY A 93 -3.25 9.28 5.45
N PRO A 94 -3.42 7.97 5.16
CA PRO A 94 -2.85 6.92 6.00
C PRO A 94 -1.31 6.96 6.10
N HIS A 95 -0.61 7.55 5.13
CA HIS A 95 0.85 7.65 5.16
C HIS A 95 1.37 8.70 6.13
N LEU A 96 0.52 9.57 6.65
CA LEU A 96 0.87 10.55 7.69
C LEU A 96 0.92 9.91 9.10
N TRP A 97 0.36 8.71 9.26
CA TRP A 97 0.28 8.04 10.56
C TRP A 97 1.61 7.37 10.96
N PRO A 98 2.10 7.55 12.19
CA PRO A 98 3.30 6.88 12.67
C PRO A 98 3.20 5.36 12.58
N GLY A 99 4.23 4.70 12.06
CA GLY A 99 4.25 3.24 11.85
C GLY A 99 3.73 2.79 10.47
N ASN A 100 3.41 3.72 9.57
CA ASN A 100 3.03 3.44 8.19
C ASN A 100 4.14 3.77 7.17
N GLU A 101 5.36 4.10 7.61
CA GLU A 101 6.48 4.54 6.75
C GLU A 101 6.91 3.48 5.73
N LYS A 102 6.67 2.20 6.04
CA LYS A 102 6.97 1.04 5.17
C LYS A 102 5.74 0.44 4.50
N LYS A 103 4.59 1.10 4.59
CA LYS A 103 3.33 0.65 3.98
C LYS A 103 3.09 1.44 2.70
N PHE A 104 2.52 0.79 1.70
CA PHE A 104 2.11 1.41 0.44
C PHE A 104 0.59 1.27 0.29
N THR A 105 -0.04 2.26 -0.36
CA THR A 105 -1.45 2.23 -0.73
C THR A 105 -1.57 1.87 -2.20
N LEU A 106 -2.41 0.89 -2.53
CA LEU A 106 -2.78 0.60 -3.91
C LEU A 106 -4.07 1.38 -4.22
N MET A 107 -3.92 2.49 -4.93
CA MET A 107 -5.04 3.25 -5.47
C MET A 107 -5.33 2.75 -6.89
N VAL A 108 -6.53 2.21 -7.11
CA VAL A 108 -6.97 1.74 -8.43
C VAL A 108 -7.85 2.81 -9.04
N CYS A 109 -7.40 3.43 -10.14
CA CYS A 109 -8.15 4.43 -10.89
C CYS A 109 -8.40 3.91 -12.32
N PRO A 110 -9.62 4.04 -12.87
CA PRO A 110 -9.89 3.62 -14.25
C PRO A 110 -9.34 4.59 -15.31
N LEU A 111 -8.93 5.81 -14.94
CA LEU A 111 -8.48 6.85 -15.88
C LEU A 111 -6.99 7.16 -15.67
N LEU A 112 -6.16 6.85 -16.66
CA LEU A 112 -4.71 7.11 -16.64
C LEU A 112 -4.37 8.59 -16.46
N SER A 113 -5.19 9.48 -17.05
CA SER A 113 -5.00 10.94 -16.93
C SER A 113 -5.12 11.47 -15.50
N LEU A 114 -5.82 10.74 -14.60
CA LEU A 114 -5.90 11.10 -13.19
C LEU A 114 -4.67 10.63 -12.40
N GLU A 115 -3.93 9.63 -12.87
CA GLU A 115 -2.72 9.17 -12.18
C GLU A 115 -1.60 10.22 -12.27
N GLU A 116 -1.44 10.84 -13.45
CA GLU A 116 -0.45 11.90 -13.68
C GLU A 116 -0.68 13.13 -12.78
N GLU A 117 -1.93 13.50 -12.54
CA GLU A 117 -2.31 14.62 -11.65
C GLU A 117 -1.98 14.32 -10.17
N MET A 118 -1.89 13.05 -9.78
CA MET A 118 -1.71 12.62 -8.39
C MET A 118 -0.24 12.42 -7.97
N VAL A 119 0.69 12.36 -8.92
CA VAL A 119 2.14 12.20 -8.68
C VAL A 119 2.88 13.55 -8.60
N GLY A 120 2.22 14.65 -9.01
CA GLY A 120 2.77 16.01 -9.06
C GLY A 120 2.93 16.72 -7.71
#